data_AF-A0A117MIJ3-F1
#
_entry.id   AF-A0A117MIJ3-F1
#
_cell.length_a   1.000
_cell.length_b   1.000
_cell.length_c   1.000
_cell.angle_alpha   90.00
_cell.angle_beta   90.00
_cell.angle_gamma   90.00
#
_symmetry.space_group_name_H-M   'P 1'
#
loop_
_entity.id
_entity.type
_entity.pdbx_description
1 polymer ?
#
loop_
_entity_poly.entity_id
_entity_poly.type
_entity_poly.pdbx_seq_one_letter_code
_entity_poly.pdbx_strand_id
1 'polypeptide(L)'
;MKTNIYLFGILLLALTTWSCEREYSAPPLSEPQYTGAEANITIAKLKSLYADIVDPTLIDVDYIIKAVVIGNDESGNIYKQLYIQDETGGINIGVDQNSIYTEFRVGQEVYVALKGLYMVMYGDQLQIGYAGTNANRISWELFNYHIFKDGWPDVNKAQPTVIQLSALNESMVNTLVQLNDVYFTGGGVLTYSEPDATTNRTLKDSN
;
A
#
# COMPACT_ATOMS: atom_id res chain seq x y z
N MET A 1 -45.11 58.45 -10.56
CA MET A 1 -43.75 58.28 -11.13
C MET A 1 -42.79 57.53 -10.20
N LYS A 2 -42.63 57.91 -8.92
CA LYS A 2 -41.68 57.26 -7.99
C LYS A 2 -41.95 55.77 -7.75
N THR A 3 -43.21 55.34 -7.62
CA THR A 3 -43.58 53.92 -7.43
C THR A 3 -43.18 53.02 -8.61
N ASN A 4 -43.29 53.51 -9.85
CA ASN A 4 -42.89 52.75 -11.04
C ASN A 4 -41.37 52.61 -11.15
N ILE A 5 -40.60 53.57 -10.64
CA ILE A 5 -39.13 53.50 -10.56
C ILE A 5 -38.68 52.45 -9.54
N TYR A 6 -39.37 52.35 -8.40
CA TYR A 6 -39.09 51.30 -7.40
C TYR A 6 -39.45 49.90 -7.92
N LEU A 7 -40.59 49.75 -8.63
CA LEU A 7 -40.94 48.48 -9.27
C LEU A 7 -39.94 48.06 -10.35
N PHE A 8 -39.46 49.01 -11.16
CA PHE A 8 -38.44 48.74 -12.17
C PHE A 8 -37.09 48.38 -11.54
N GLY A 9 -36.72 49.05 -10.43
CA GLY A 9 -35.52 48.74 -9.65
C GLY A 9 -35.56 47.35 -9.01
N ILE A 10 -36.71 46.93 -8.47
CA ILE A 10 -36.89 45.58 -7.90
C ILE A 10 -36.80 44.51 -8.99
N LEU A 11 -37.37 44.76 -10.17
CA LEU A 11 -37.28 43.84 -11.31
C LEU A 11 -35.83 43.67 -11.81
N LEU A 12 -35.05 44.76 -11.85
CA LEU A 12 -33.64 44.72 -12.26
C LEU A 12 -32.76 43.97 -11.24
N LEU A 13 -33.06 44.10 -9.94
CA LEU A 13 -32.35 43.41 -8.86
C LEU A 13 -32.69 41.90 -8.81
N ALA A 14 -33.89 41.51 -9.25
CA ALA A 14 -34.27 40.09 -9.33
C ALA A 14 -33.50 39.34 -10.42
N LEU A 15 -33.16 40.02 -11.53
CA LEU A 15 -32.43 39.44 -12.67
C LEU A 15 -30.96 39.12 -12.37
N THR A 16 -30.37 39.68 -11.30
CA THR A 16 -28.97 39.41 -10.93
C THR A 16 -28.79 38.20 -10.02
N THR A 17 -29.89 37.54 -9.60
CA THR A 17 -29.85 36.35 -8.73
C THR A 17 -29.82 35.02 -9.49
N TRP A 18 -29.90 35.05 -10.82
CA TRP A 18 -29.67 33.86 -11.65
C TRP A 18 -28.16 33.67 -11.84
N SER A 19 -27.50 33.20 -10.77
CA SER A 19 -26.16 32.62 -10.90
C SER A 19 -26.31 31.31 -11.65
N CYS A 20 -25.82 31.26 -12.88
CA CYS A 20 -25.68 30.02 -13.63
C CYS A 20 -24.48 29.28 -13.05
N GLU A 21 -24.67 28.58 -11.94
CA GLU A 21 -23.71 27.53 -11.56
C GLU A 21 -23.77 26.47 -12.65
N ARG A 22 -22.65 26.26 -13.34
CA ARG A 22 -22.50 25.06 -14.15
C ARG A 22 -22.65 23.89 -13.20
N GLU A 23 -23.64 23.01 -13.45
CA GLU A 23 -23.66 21.70 -12.82
C GLU A 23 -22.35 20.99 -13.19
N TYR A 24 -21.42 21.01 -12.26
CA TYR A 24 -20.16 20.31 -12.41
C TYR A 24 -20.46 18.83 -12.20
N SER A 25 -20.75 18.11 -13.28
CA SER A 25 -20.76 16.65 -13.23
C SER A 25 -19.34 16.20 -12.93
N ALA A 26 -19.15 15.60 -11.76
CA ALA A 26 -17.89 14.94 -11.48
C ALA A 26 -17.62 13.92 -12.60
N PRO A 27 -16.39 13.83 -13.12
CA PRO A 27 -16.06 12.78 -14.08
C PRO A 27 -16.42 11.43 -13.46
N PRO A 28 -16.99 10.49 -14.23
CA PRO A 28 -17.37 9.20 -13.70
C PRO A 28 -16.12 8.50 -13.15
N LEU A 29 -16.13 8.22 -11.85
CA LEU A 29 -15.12 7.36 -11.24
C LEU A 29 -15.41 5.94 -11.74
N SER A 30 -14.53 5.45 -12.61
CA SER A 30 -14.59 4.06 -13.06
C SER A 30 -13.85 3.18 -12.06
N GLU A 31 -14.51 2.11 -11.65
CA GLU A 31 -13.87 1.09 -10.84
C GLU A 31 -12.76 0.41 -11.64
N PRO A 32 -11.54 0.25 -11.07
CA PRO A 32 -10.50 -0.54 -11.71
C PRO A 32 -11.00 -1.95 -11.98
N GLN A 33 -10.70 -2.49 -13.16
CA GLN A 33 -11.03 -3.87 -13.52
C GLN A 33 -9.81 -4.49 -14.16
N TYR A 34 -9.32 -5.57 -13.58
CA TYR A 34 -8.22 -6.33 -14.17
C TYR A 34 -8.74 -7.33 -15.20
N THR A 35 -8.25 -7.24 -16.43
CA THR A 35 -8.63 -8.13 -17.55
C THR A 35 -7.45 -8.91 -18.11
N GLY A 36 -6.33 -8.94 -17.38
CA GLY A 36 -5.12 -9.65 -17.78
C GLY A 36 -5.17 -11.15 -17.48
N ALA A 37 -4.01 -11.79 -17.45
CA ALA A 37 -3.90 -13.21 -17.18
C ALA A 37 -4.09 -13.52 -15.68
N GLU A 38 -4.68 -14.67 -15.39
CA GLU A 38 -4.93 -15.13 -14.03
C GLU A 38 -3.64 -15.30 -13.22
N ALA A 39 -3.76 -15.16 -11.90
CA ALA A 39 -2.66 -15.46 -11.00
C ALA A 39 -2.25 -16.94 -11.11
N ASN A 40 -0.94 -17.16 -11.18
CA ASN A 40 -0.37 -18.49 -11.42
C ASN A 40 0.73 -18.86 -10.41
N ILE A 41 1.04 -17.96 -9.46
CA ILE A 41 1.95 -18.23 -8.36
C ILE A 41 1.45 -17.54 -7.08
N THR A 42 1.61 -18.22 -5.96
CA THR A 42 1.39 -17.69 -4.61
C THR A 42 2.69 -17.07 -4.07
N ILE A 43 2.60 -16.10 -3.16
CA ILE A 43 3.75 -15.44 -2.53
C ILE A 43 4.65 -16.44 -1.81
N ALA A 44 4.09 -17.39 -1.05
CA ALA A 44 4.90 -18.39 -0.36
C ALA A 44 5.72 -19.26 -1.34
N LYS A 45 5.10 -19.66 -2.46
CA LYS A 45 5.80 -20.40 -3.52
C LYS A 45 6.89 -19.58 -4.17
N LEU A 46 6.63 -18.30 -4.46
CA LEU A 46 7.63 -17.38 -4.99
C LEU A 46 8.83 -17.29 -4.04
N LYS A 47 8.61 -17.03 -2.75
CA LYS A 47 9.68 -16.98 -1.74
C LYS A 47 10.49 -18.28 -1.70
N SER A 48 9.83 -19.44 -1.79
CA SER A 48 10.50 -20.74 -1.82
C SER A 48 11.37 -20.95 -3.07
N LEU A 49 10.96 -20.48 -4.24
CA LEU A 49 11.76 -20.61 -5.47
C LEU A 49 13.06 -19.80 -5.43
N TYR A 50 13.08 -18.72 -4.65
CA TYR A 50 14.19 -17.79 -4.56
C TYR A 50 14.83 -17.76 -3.16
N ALA A 51 14.61 -18.79 -2.34
CA ALA A 51 15.06 -18.82 -0.95
C ALA A 51 16.59 -18.67 -0.80
N ASP A 52 17.34 -19.24 -1.74
CA ASP A 52 18.80 -19.33 -1.67
C ASP A 52 19.53 -18.25 -2.48
N ILE A 53 18.82 -17.22 -2.97
CA ILE A 53 19.49 -16.17 -3.74
C ILE A 53 20.36 -15.30 -2.82
N VAL A 54 21.54 -14.93 -3.31
CA VAL A 54 22.44 -13.99 -2.64
C VAL A 54 22.40 -12.64 -3.36
N ASP A 55 22.49 -12.68 -4.69
CA ASP A 55 22.43 -11.51 -5.56
C ASP A 55 21.02 -11.32 -6.15
N PRO A 56 20.65 -10.07 -6.52
CA PRO A 56 19.42 -9.81 -7.25
C PRO A 56 19.27 -10.72 -8.47
N THR A 57 18.16 -11.46 -8.54
CA THR A 57 17.91 -12.46 -9.57
C THR A 57 16.71 -12.06 -10.42
N LEU A 58 16.90 -12.01 -11.74
CA LEU A 58 15.84 -11.70 -12.70
C LEU A 58 14.74 -12.78 -12.66
N ILE A 59 13.49 -12.33 -12.66
CA ILE A 59 12.33 -13.19 -12.86
C ILE A 59 12.03 -13.20 -14.36
N ASP A 60 12.44 -14.25 -15.07
CA ASP A 60 12.22 -14.39 -16.54
C ASP A 60 10.99 -15.26 -16.89
N VAL A 61 10.19 -15.59 -15.88
CA VAL A 61 8.96 -16.36 -16.05
C VAL A 61 7.76 -15.41 -15.92
N ASP A 62 6.73 -15.63 -16.74
CA ASP A 62 5.45 -14.90 -16.74
C ASP A 62 4.61 -15.23 -15.49
N TYR A 63 5.17 -15.00 -14.31
CA TYR A 63 4.48 -15.15 -13.04
C TYR A 63 3.57 -13.95 -12.75
N ILE A 64 2.38 -14.25 -12.24
CA ILE A 64 1.39 -13.27 -11.82
C ILE A 64 0.93 -13.63 -10.42
N ILE A 65 1.08 -12.67 -9.50
CA ILE A 65 0.51 -12.74 -8.14
C ILE A 65 -0.81 -11.99 -8.13
N LYS A 66 -1.81 -12.55 -7.47
CA LYS A 66 -2.99 -11.82 -6.99
C LYS A 66 -2.86 -11.65 -5.48
N ALA A 67 -2.98 -10.42 -4.98
CA ALA A 67 -2.81 -10.12 -3.57
C ALA A 67 -3.59 -8.86 -3.16
N VAL A 68 -3.61 -8.59 -1.86
CA VAL A 68 -4.21 -7.39 -1.27
C VAL A 68 -3.11 -6.51 -0.70
N VAL A 69 -3.20 -5.20 -0.92
CA VAL A 69 -2.33 -4.22 -0.27
C VAL A 69 -2.64 -4.17 1.23
N ILE A 70 -1.64 -4.43 2.06
CA ILE A 70 -1.77 -4.43 3.53
C ILE A 70 -0.96 -3.33 4.22
N GLY A 71 -0.04 -2.66 3.51
CA GLY A 71 0.79 -1.61 4.07
C GLY A 71 1.44 -0.75 3.00
N ASN A 72 1.54 0.54 3.29
CA ASN A 72 2.12 1.56 2.42
C ASN A 72 2.67 2.72 3.28
N ASP A 73 3.11 3.78 2.63
CA ASP A 73 3.78 4.93 3.24
C ASP A 73 2.85 5.96 3.92
N GLU A 74 1.54 5.69 4.04
CA GLU A 74 0.56 6.62 4.64
C GLU A 74 0.90 6.99 6.09
N SER A 75 1.37 6.02 6.89
CA SER A 75 1.68 6.23 8.31
C SER A 75 3.04 6.89 8.57
N GLY A 76 3.87 7.05 7.53
CA GLY A 76 5.24 7.56 7.65
C GLY A 76 6.29 6.56 8.19
N ASN A 77 5.88 5.37 8.65
CA ASN A 77 6.80 4.34 9.13
C ASN A 77 7.37 3.46 7.99
N ILE A 78 6.65 3.40 6.87
CA ILE A 78 7.07 2.67 5.67
C ILE A 78 7.57 3.69 4.65
N TYR A 79 8.75 3.44 4.08
CA TYR A 79 9.38 4.36 3.12
C TYR A 79 9.64 3.65 1.78
N LYS A 80 9.02 4.16 0.70
CA LYS A 80 9.29 3.68 -0.68
C LYS A 80 9.07 2.18 -0.86
N GLN A 81 8.04 1.66 -0.21
CA GLN A 81 7.68 0.24 -0.22
C GLN A 81 6.15 0.07 -0.21
N LEU A 82 5.68 -0.96 -0.91
CA LEU A 82 4.30 -1.44 -0.85
C LEU A 82 4.32 -2.88 -0.31
N TYR A 83 3.49 -3.17 0.69
CA TYR A 83 3.34 -4.51 1.25
C TYR A 83 2.06 -5.13 0.71
N ILE A 84 2.20 -6.33 0.13
CA ILE A 84 1.08 -7.10 -0.40
C ILE A 84 1.05 -8.48 0.27
N GLN A 85 -0.16 -9.02 0.41
CA GLN A 85 -0.41 -10.30 1.04
C GLN A 85 -1.48 -11.08 0.27
N ASP A 86 -1.22 -12.37 0.07
CA ASP A 86 -2.20 -13.36 -0.39
C ASP A 86 -2.55 -14.33 0.76
N GLU A 87 -3.29 -15.39 0.47
CA GLU A 87 -3.68 -16.40 1.47
C GLU A 87 -2.50 -17.22 2.01
N THR A 88 -1.32 -17.14 1.40
CA THR A 88 -0.15 -17.97 1.71
C THR A 88 0.97 -17.22 2.43
N GLY A 89 1.05 -15.90 2.26
CA GLY A 89 2.08 -15.08 2.88
C GLY A 89 2.14 -13.66 2.34
N GLY A 90 3.17 -12.93 2.77
CA GLY A 90 3.37 -11.53 2.42
C GLY A 90 4.73 -11.27 1.80
N ILE A 91 4.78 -10.22 0.97
CA ILE A 91 6.01 -9.72 0.37
C ILE A 91 5.93 -8.21 0.17
N ASN A 92 7.06 -7.53 0.32
CA ASN A 92 7.18 -6.11 0.02
C ASN A 92 7.74 -5.90 -1.40
N ILE A 93 7.33 -4.79 -2.01
CA ILE A 93 7.80 -4.32 -3.30
C ILE A 93 8.50 -2.97 -3.07
N GLY A 94 9.77 -2.86 -3.44
CA GLY A 94 10.51 -1.61 -3.37
C GLY A 94 10.19 -0.71 -4.55
N VAL A 95 9.72 0.51 -4.31
CA VAL A 95 9.28 1.46 -5.35
C VAL A 95 9.90 2.82 -5.12
N ASP A 96 10.50 3.42 -6.14
CA ASP A 96 11.15 4.73 -6.04
C ASP A 96 10.14 5.89 -6.12
N GLN A 97 9.12 5.85 -5.28
CA GLN A 97 8.02 6.81 -5.25
C GLN A 97 7.59 7.10 -3.81
N ASN A 98 7.23 8.35 -3.53
CA ASN A 98 6.57 8.73 -2.27
C ASN A 98 5.05 8.87 -2.50
N SER A 99 4.30 8.86 -1.41
CA SER A 99 2.85 8.95 -1.41
C SER A 99 2.17 7.84 -2.22
N ILE A 100 2.72 6.62 -2.17
CA ILE A 100 2.19 5.44 -2.87
C ILE A 100 0.75 5.16 -2.41
N TYR A 101 0.46 5.42 -1.13
CA TYR A 101 -0.87 5.29 -0.54
C TYR A 101 -1.99 6.04 -1.29
N THR A 102 -1.66 7.10 -2.04
CA THR A 102 -2.67 7.86 -2.79
C THR A 102 -3.30 7.04 -3.90
N GLU A 103 -2.55 6.09 -4.47
CA GLU A 103 -2.97 5.21 -5.56
C GLU A 103 -3.20 3.76 -5.14
N PHE A 104 -2.42 3.26 -4.17
CA PHE A 104 -2.45 1.88 -3.68
C PHE A 104 -2.78 1.89 -2.18
N ARG A 105 -4.08 2.02 -1.90
CA ARG A 105 -4.62 2.07 -0.54
C ARG A 105 -4.67 0.67 0.07
N VAL A 106 -4.61 0.60 1.41
CA VAL A 106 -4.84 -0.64 2.15
C VAL A 106 -6.22 -1.21 1.77
N GLY A 107 -6.28 -2.53 1.53
CA GLY A 107 -7.47 -3.22 1.05
C GLY A 107 -7.65 -3.23 -0.47
N GLN A 108 -6.78 -2.57 -1.23
CA GLN A 108 -6.77 -2.64 -2.69
C GLN A 108 -6.31 -4.03 -3.14
N GLU A 109 -7.14 -4.72 -3.90
CA GLU A 109 -6.74 -5.94 -4.60
C GLU A 109 -5.91 -5.57 -5.84
N VAL A 110 -4.80 -6.29 -6.02
CA VAL A 110 -3.83 -6.05 -7.07
C VAL A 110 -3.36 -7.34 -7.73
N TYR A 111 -3.04 -7.22 -9.02
CA TYR A 111 -2.29 -8.22 -9.77
C TYR A 111 -0.91 -7.67 -10.08
N VAL A 112 0.13 -8.46 -9.84
CA VAL A 112 1.53 -8.07 -10.08
C VAL A 112 2.14 -9.03 -11.10
N ALA A 113 2.43 -8.52 -12.30
CA ALA A 113 3.17 -9.25 -13.32
C ALA A 113 4.66 -9.16 -13.00
N LEU A 114 5.31 -10.30 -12.75
CA LEU A 114 6.67 -10.33 -12.19
C LEU A 114 7.77 -10.41 -13.25
N LYS A 115 7.46 -10.82 -14.48
CA LYS A 115 8.47 -10.99 -15.52
C LYS A 115 9.20 -9.68 -15.80
N GLY A 116 10.53 -9.69 -15.77
CA GLY A 116 11.34 -8.48 -15.96
C GLY A 116 11.63 -7.72 -14.66
N LEU A 117 10.96 -8.06 -13.56
CA LEU A 117 11.33 -7.63 -12.22
C LEU A 117 12.37 -8.59 -11.60
N TYR A 118 12.89 -8.23 -10.44
CA TYR A 118 13.92 -8.99 -9.76
C TYR A 118 13.46 -9.41 -8.37
N MET A 119 13.84 -10.63 -7.98
CA MET A 119 13.88 -11.01 -6.58
C MET A 119 15.18 -10.49 -5.98
N VAL A 120 15.09 -9.88 -4.80
CA VAL A 120 16.21 -9.22 -4.13
C VAL A 120 16.24 -9.68 -2.67
N MET A 121 17.43 -9.98 -2.16
CA MET A 121 17.67 -10.21 -0.74
C MET A 121 18.08 -8.90 -0.07
N TYR A 122 17.34 -8.45 0.93
CA TYR A 122 17.68 -7.26 1.73
C TYR A 122 17.33 -7.48 3.20
N GLY A 123 18.33 -7.38 4.08
CA GLY A 123 18.13 -7.59 5.53
C GLY A 123 17.57 -8.99 5.84
N ASP A 124 18.09 -10.02 5.18
CA ASP A 124 17.63 -11.41 5.25
C ASP A 124 16.16 -11.62 4.85
N GLN A 125 15.57 -10.68 4.11
CA GLN A 125 14.22 -10.76 3.60
C GLN A 125 14.19 -10.65 2.08
N LEU A 126 13.39 -11.54 1.48
CA LEU A 126 13.06 -11.47 0.06
C LEU A 126 12.07 -10.34 -0.21
N GLN A 127 12.39 -9.53 -1.21
CA GLN A 127 11.54 -8.47 -1.73
C GLN A 127 11.52 -8.49 -3.26
N ILE A 128 10.46 -7.91 -3.85
CA ILE A 128 10.38 -7.65 -5.29
C ILE A 128 11.00 -6.27 -5.54
N GLY A 129 11.89 -6.19 -6.53
CA GLY A 129 12.62 -4.97 -6.85
C GLY A 129 13.12 -4.94 -8.29
N TYR A 130 14.14 -4.12 -8.53
CA TYR A 130 14.80 -3.99 -9.81
C TYR A 130 16.32 -3.86 -9.62
N ALA A 131 17.10 -4.81 -10.14
CA ALA A 131 18.54 -4.81 -9.93
C ALA A 131 19.24 -3.60 -10.58
N GLY A 132 20.28 -3.09 -9.92
CA GLY A 132 21.12 -2.01 -10.46
C GLY A 132 20.55 -0.60 -10.29
N THR A 133 19.38 -0.45 -9.66
CA THR A 133 18.85 0.86 -9.25
C THR A 133 19.22 1.18 -7.80
N ASN A 134 18.97 2.42 -7.38
CA ASN A 134 19.18 2.83 -6.00
C ASN A 134 18.32 1.98 -5.05
N ALA A 135 18.97 1.29 -4.10
CA ALA A 135 18.36 0.35 -3.17
C ALA A 135 17.49 -0.74 -3.84
N ASN A 136 17.79 -1.07 -5.10
CA ASN A 136 17.03 -2.01 -5.93
C ASN A 136 15.53 -1.70 -6.06
N ARG A 137 15.15 -0.42 -6.00
CA ARG A 137 13.75 0.02 -6.13
C ARG A 137 13.34 0.10 -7.60
N ILE A 138 12.09 -0.26 -7.87
CA ILE A 138 11.45 -0.15 -9.18
C ILE A 138 11.09 1.33 -9.41
N SER A 139 11.39 1.89 -10.59
CA SER A 139 10.94 3.24 -10.92
C SER A 139 9.40 3.32 -10.94
N TRP A 140 8.82 4.50 -10.67
CA TRP A 140 7.36 4.64 -10.64
C TRP A 140 6.67 4.25 -11.95
N GLU A 141 7.28 4.61 -13.08
CA GLU A 141 6.79 4.26 -14.41
C GLU A 141 6.75 2.75 -14.63
N LEU A 142 7.86 2.05 -14.33
CA LEU A 142 7.95 0.61 -14.48
C LEU A 142 7.02 -0.09 -13.48
N PHE A 143 6.93 0.40 -12.25
CA PHE A 143 6.01 -0.15 -11.25
C PHE A 143 4.57 -0.15 -11.75
N ASN A 144 4.07 0.98 -12.27
CA ASN A 144 2.71 1.08 -12.83
C ASN A 144 2.50 0.24 -14.10
N TYR A 145 3.56 -0.17 -14.77
CA TYR A 145 3.47 -1.12 -15.87
C TYR A 145 3.26 -2.57 -15.39
N HIS A 146 3.73 -2.89 -14.18
CA HIS A 146 3.70 -4.25 -13.62
C HIS A 146 2.55 -4.49 -12.64
N ILE A 147 1.99 -3.46 -12.02
CA ILE A 147 0.92 -3.59 -11.03
C ILE A 147 -0.42 -3.08 -11.57
N PHE A 148 -1.46 -3.88 -11.37
CA PHE A 148 -2.81 -3.59 -11.83
C PHE A 148 -3.78 -3.66 -10.67
N LYS A 149 -4.69 -2.70 -10.56
CA LYS A 149 -5.73 -2.66 -9.53
C LYS A 149 -6.97 -3.39 -10.01
N ASP A 150 -7.63 -4.12 -9.11
CA ASP A 150 -8.90 -4.79 -9.38
C ASP A 150 -9.92 -4.44 -8.29
N GLY A 151 -11.02 -3.80 -8.68
CA GLY A 151 -12.02 -3.27 -7.77
C GLY A 151 -11.58 -2.04 -6.98
N TRP A 152 -12.50 -1.51 -6.17
CA TRP A 152 -12.20 -0.49 -5.18
C TRP A 152 -11.46 -1.06 -3.95
N PRO A 153 -10.67 -0.23 -3.22
CA PRO A 153 -10.09 -0.64 -1.95
C PRO A 153 -11.18 -1.04 -0.94
N ASP A 154 -11.03 -2.22 -0.35
CA ASP A 154 -11.90 -2.71 0.72
C ASP A 154 -11.04 -3.11 1.93
N VAL A 155 -11.13 -2.33 3.01
CA VAL A 155 -10.37 -2.57 4.25
C VAL A 155 -10.67 -3.94 4.87
N ASN A 156 -11.82 -4.54 4.59
CA ASN A 156 -12.16 -5.88 5.08
C ASN A 156 -11.29 -6.97 4.43
N LYS A 157 -10.65 -6.69 3.29
CA LYS A 157 -9.69 -7.60 2.66
C LYS A 157 -8.30 -7.55 3.32
N ALA A 158 -8.01 -6.52 4.11
CA ALA A 158 -6.72 -6.31 4.77
C ALA A 158 -6.88 -6.38 6.30
N GLN A 159 -7.58 -7.39 6.80
CA GLN A 159 -7.73 -7.61 8.25
C GLN A 159 -6.50 -8.32 8.82
N PRO A 160 -5.96 -7.86 9.96
CA PRO A 160 -4.82 -8.51 10.58
C PRO A 160 -5.18 -9.89 11.11
N THR A 161 -4.23 -10.83 11.02
CA THR A 161 -4.36 -12.11 11.72
C THR A 161 -3.97 -11.91 13.19
N VAL A 162 -4.90 -12.16 14.10
CA VAL A 162 -4.63 -12.09 15.54
C VAL A 162 -3.82 -13.32 15.96
N ILE A 163 -2.64 -13.10 16.51
CA ILE A 163 -1.73 -14.16 16.95
C ILE A 163 -1.11 -13.83 18.31
N GLN A 164 -0.54 -14.85 18.96
CA GLN A 164 0.27 -14.66 20.15
C GLN A 164 1.71 -14.30 19.79
N LEU A 165 2.40 -13.57 20.68
CA LEU A 165 3.79 -13.17 20.47
C LEU A 165 4.71 -14.39 20.23
N SER A 166 4.44 -15.49 20.92
CA SER A 166 5.18 -16.77 20.79
C SER A 166 4.92 -17.53 19.49
N ALA A 167 3.89 -17.16 18.72
CA ALA A 167 3.53 -17.81 17.46
C ALA A 167 4.23 -17.19 16.23
N LEU A 168 4.91 -16.04 16.42
CA LEU A 168 5.68 -15.40 15.36
C LEU A 168 6.73 -16.36 14.79
N ASN A 169 6.81 -16.40 13.47
CA ASN A 169 7.79 -17.20 12.75
C ASN A 169 8.07 -16.57 11.38
N GLU A 170 9.08 -17.08 10.68
CA GLU A 170 9.57 -16.53 9.41
C GLU A 170 8.52 -16.49 8.28
N SER A 171 7.50 -17.37 8.32
CA SER A 171 6.44 -17.36 7.31
C SER A 171 5.56 -16.12 7.38
N MET A 172 5.53 -15.45 8.54
CA MET A 172 4.72 -14.25 8.80
C MET A 172 5.44 -12.95 8.42
N VAL A 173 6.71 -13.00 8.00
CA VAL A 173 7.40 -11.78 7.59
C VAL A 173 6.72 -11.18 6.37
N ASN A 174 6.51 -9.86 6.43
CA ASN A 174 5.75 -9.05 5.47
C ASN A 174 4.23 -9.33 5.44
N THR A 175 3.68 -10.02 6.44
CA THR A 175 2.22 -10.18 6.62
C THR A 175 1.65 -9.20 7.65
N LEU A 176 0.34 -8.98 7.60
CA LEU A 176 -0.38 -8.15 8.56
C LEU A 176 -0.87 -8.99 9.74
N VAL A 177 -0.30 -8.74 10.91
CA VAL A 177 -0.63 -9.43 12.17
C VAL A 177 -1.03 -8.44 13.25
N GLN A 178 -1.85 -8.90 14.19
CA GLN A 178 -2.19 -8.17 15.40
C GLN A 178 -1.77 -8.99 16.61
N LEU A 179 -0.97 -8.36 17.48
CA LEU A 179 -0.58 -8.89 18.78
C LEU A 179 -1.43 -8.22 19.85
N ASN A 180 -2.15 -9.02 20.63
CA ASN A 180 -2.93 -8.53 21.76
C ASN A 180 -2.14 -8.67 23.06
N ASP A 181 -2.48 -7.86 24.05
CA ASP A 181 -1.95 -7.97 25.41
C ASP A 181 -0.41 -7.99 25.46
N VAL A 182 0.26 -7.21 24.63
CA VAL A 182 1.72 -7.02 24.65
C VAL A 182 2.12 -5.65 25.19
N TYR A 183 3.31 -5.57 25.79
CA TYR A 183 3.86 -4.33 26.30
C TYR A 183 5.38 -4.25 26.10
N PHE A 184 5.89 -3.04 25.92
CA PHE A 184 7.34 -2.81 25.95
C PHE A 184 7.82 -2.77 27.41
N THR A 185 8.92 -3.46 27.70
CA THR A 185 9.56 -3.39 29.02
C THR A 185 9.97 -1.94 29.31
N GLY A 186 9.45 -1.37 30.39
CA GLY A 186 9.65 0.05 30.71
C GLY A 186 8.77 1.03 29.90
N GLY A 187 7.79 0.54 29.15
CA GLY A 187 6.83 1.37 28.44
C GLY A 187 6.06 2.31 29.38
N GLY A 188 5.84 3.55 28.93
CA GLY A 188 5.24 4.61 29.75
C GLY A 188 6.18 5.27 30.76
N VAL A 189 7.41 4.75 30.92
CA VAL A 189 8.46 5.33 31.78
C VAL A 189 9.67 5.74 30.95
N LEU A 190 10.17 4.84 30.11
CA LEU A 190 11.28 5.09 29.21
C LEU A 190 10.81 5.84 27.96
N THR A 191 11.69 6.68 27.42
CA THR A 191 11.48 7.29 26.11
C THR A 191 11.53 6.23 25.00
N TYR A 192 10.91 6.54 23.87
CA TYR A 192 10.90 5.66 22.69
C TYR A 192 12.33 5.27 22.26
N SER A 193 13.22 6.25 22.18
CA SER A 193 14.66 6.08 21.97
C SER A 193 15.45 6.95 22.93
N GLU A 194 16.71 6.58 23.18
CA GLU A 194 17.68 7.50 23.76
C GLU A 194 18.07 8.59 22.73
N PRO A 195 18.47 9.80 23.17
CA PRO A 195 18.68 10.95 22.27
C PRO A 195 19.67 10.71 21.13
N ASP A 196 20.77 10.00 21.41
CA ASP A 196 21.91 9.86 20.48
C ASP A 196 22.34 8.39 20.30
N ALA A 197 21.42 7.43 20.51
CA ALA A 197 21.75 6.02 20.40
C ALA A 197 20.64 5.17 19.77
N THR A 198 21.07 4.21 18.96
CA THR A 198 20.20 3.10 18.57
C THR A 198 19.81 2.33 19.82
N THR A 199 18.51 2.28 20.08
CA THR A 199 17.97 1.75 21.33
C THR A 199 17.05 0.58 21.03
N ASN A 200 17.34 -0.57 21.63
CA ASN A 200 16.45 -1.72 21.57
C ASN A 200 15.47 -1.68 22.75
N ARG A 201 14.18 -1.87 22.47
CA ARG A 201 13.13 -2.04 23.49
C ARG A 201 12.53 -3.43 23.34
N THR A 202 12.51 -4.20 24.44
CA THR A 202 11.99 -5.57 24.42
C THR A 202 10.47 -5.54 24.56
N LEU A 203 9.77 -6.13 23.59
CA LEU A 203 8.34 -6.42 23.65
C LEU A 203 8.12 -7.73 24.44
N LYS A 204 7.13 -7.75 25.34
CA LYS A 204 6.73 -8.90 26.14
C LYS A 204 5.23 -9.14 26.05
N ASP A 205 4.85 -10.41 26.20
CA ASP A 205 3.47 -10.80 26.46
C ASP A 205 3.08 -10.42 27.89
N SER A 206 1.84 -9.98 28.09
CA SER A 206 1.29 -9.67 29.41
C SER A 206 0.73 -10.89 30.13
N ASN A 207 0.63 -12.03 29.44
CA ASN A 207 0.14 -13.30 29.98
C ASN A 207 1.25 -14.18 30.57
#